data_AF-A0A7Y1XHM7-F1
#
_entry.id   AF-A0A7Y1XHM7-F1
#
_cell.length_a   1.000
_cell.length_b   1.000
_cell.length_c   1.000
_cell.angle_alpha   90.00
_cell.angle_beta   90.00
_cell.angle_gamma   90.00
#
_symmetry.space_group_name_H-M   'P 1'
#
loop_
_entity.id
_entity.type
_entity.pdbx_description
1 polymer ?
#
loop_
_entity_poly.entity_id
_entity_poly.type
_entity_poly.pdbx_seq_one_letter_code
_entity_poly.pdbx_strand_id
1 'polypeptide(L)'
;HNIGLGATRNVELMREIAEATAAEVAATNIKWVFAPTVAVAQDPRWGRTYESYAQDPDLVKAIASAFVSGLQGDHPGELKAREHVIATAKHFLGDGGTNGGVDQGNVLLDEQALFEQHAQGFIGALEAGAQTVMASFNSWQGNKVHGSRYLLTDVLKGALQFDGFVIGDWNAHGQLPGCSNKSCPAAINAGVDMIMVPEDWEKFIGNTIAQVRDGSIAEQRIDDAVRRILRVKMRAGLFDVNAEGKLLATTPTGNSITNAEGSSSAVGTARHRELARQAVRESLVLLKNNDSLLPLQPRADVLVIGEAANSIAQQSGGWTLTWQGDNNPNSDFPGARSILDGIREVVEPAGGRVVYTGNAGVAAAQTIAREMPEPDVAIVVMGERPYAEGIGDKSDVTFRNHRTPELETLQKLQARGIPT
;
A
#
# COMPACT_ATOMS: atom_id res chain seq x y z
N HIS A 1 2.80 -6.36 -0.30
CA HIS A 1 3.03 -4.91 -0.29
C HIS A 1 4.09 -4.49 -1.29
N ASN A 2 4.18 -3.18 -1.56
CA ASN A 2 4.98 -2.58 -2.64
C ASN A 2 6.46 -2.97 -2.61
N ILE A 3 7.09 -3.06 -1.43
CA ILE A 3 8.51 -3.47 -1.35
C ILE A 3 8.78 -4.85 -1.97
N GLY A 4 7.89 -5.81 -1.75
CA GLY A 4 7.98 -7.13 -2.38
C GLY A 4 7.69 -7.06 -3.87
N LEU A 5 6.71 -6.25 -4.27
CA LEU A 5 6.37 -6.05 -5.68
C LEU A 5 7.51 -5.38 -6.46
N GLY A 6 8.22 -4.43 -5.87
CA GLY A 6 9.41 -3.84 -6.48
C GLY A 6 10.54 -4.85 -6.63
N ALA A 7 10.66 -5.84 -5.73
CA ALA A 7 11.64 -6.91 -5.83
C ALA A 7 11.44 -7.81 -7.07
N THR A 8 10.21 -7.91 -7.57
CA THR A 8 9.89 -8.66 -8.81
C THR A 8 10.58 -8.08 -10.04
N ARG A 9 10.85 -6.77 -10.04
CA ARG A 9 11.30 -5.99 -11.22
C ARG A 9 10.42 -6.22 -12.47
N ASN A 10 9.16 -6.61 -12.26
CA ASN A 10 8.23 -6.99 -13.32
C ASN A 10 7.14 -5.92 -13.46
N VAL A 11 7.37 -4.96 -14.37
CA VAL A 11 6.45 -3.82 -14.60
C VAL A 11 5.11 -4.28 -15.16
N GLU A 12 5.09 -5.33 -16.00
CA GLU A 12 3.85 -5.87 -16.55
C GLU A 12 2.98 -6.49 -15.45
N LEU A 13 3.60 -7.25 -14.53
CA LEU A 13 2.90 -7.79 -13.37
C LEU A 13 2.26 -6.68 -12.52
N MET A 14 2.88 -5.49 -12.43
CA MET A 14 2.28 -4.34 -11.75
C MET A 14 1.01 -3.83 -12.43
N ARG A 15 0.98 -3.84 -13.76
CA ARG A 15 -0.21 -3.52 -14.54
C ARG A 15 -1.32 -4.54 -14.28
N GLU A 16 -1.02 -5.83 -14.36
CA GLU A 16 -2.00 -6.89 -14.11
C GLU A 16 -2.57 -6.82 -12.70
N ILE A 17 -1.74 -6.53 -11.69
CA ILE A 17 -2.19 -6.33 -10.30
C ILE A 17 -3.12 -5.12 -10.19
N ALA A 18 -2.80 -4.03 -10.89
CA ALA A 18 -3.64 -2.84 -10.92
C ALA A 18 -4.99 -3.10 -11.60
N GLU A 19 -5.02 -3.83 -12.71
CA GLU A 19 -6.26 -4.23 -13.39
C GLU A 19 -7.14 -5.12 -12.49
N ALA A 20 -6.54 -6.11 -11.82
CA ALA A 20 -7.25 -6.93 -10.84
C ALA A 20 -7.79 -6.08 -9.68
N THR A 21 -6.98 -5.16 -9.16
CA THR A 21 -7.38 -4.23 -8.09
C THR A 21 -8.55 -3.35 -8.50
N ALA A 22 -8.51 -2.78 -9.71
CA ALA A 22 -9.58 -1.95 -10.25
C ALA A 22 -10.90 -2.74 -10.35
N ALA A 23 -10.84 -3.98 -10.85
CA ALA A 23 -12.00 -4.86 -10.93
C ALA A 23 -12.58 -5.20 -9.55
N GLU A 24 -11.75 -5.49 -8.54
CA GLU A 24 -12.21 -5.77 -7.18
C GLU A 24 -12.85 -4.53 -6.51
N VAL A 25 -12.22 -3.36 -6.65
CA VAL A 25 -12.74 -2.08 -6.13
C VAL A 25 -14.05 -1.69 -6.81
N ALA A 26 -14.12 -1.83 -8.13
CA ALA A 26 -15.34 -1.56 -8.87
C ALA A 26 -16.50 -2.49 -8.47
N ALA A 27 -16.19 -3.74 -8.13
CA ALA A 27 -17.19 -4.71 -7.67
C ALA A 27 -17.81 -4.32 -6.31
N THR A 28 -17.19 -3.43 -5.53
CA THR A 28 -17.76 -2.85 -4.30
C THR A 28 -18.45 -1.50 -4.54
N ASN A 29 -18.69 -1.11 -5.80
CA ASN A 29 -19.25 0.18 -6.22
C ASN A 29 -18.40 1.40 -5.81
N ILE A 30 -17.11 1.20 -5.56
CA ILE A 30 -16.15 2.29 -5.35
C ILE A 30 -15.51 2.60 -6.71
N LYS A 31 -15.33 3.89 -7.01
CA LYS A 31 -14.75 4.38 -8.28
C LYS A 31 -13.46 5.14 -8.14
N TRP A 32 -12.92 5.23 -6.93
CA TRP A 32 -11.74 6.01 -6.63
C TRP A 32 -10.90 5.27 -5.60
N VAL A 33 -9.64 5.02 -5.93
CA VAL A 33 -8.68 4.32 -5.08
C VAL A 33 -7.47 5.20 -4.80
N PHE A 34 -6.97 5.16 -3.57
CA PHE A 34 -5.77 5.88 -3.16
C PHE A 34 -4.50 5.07 -3.45
N ALA A 35 -4.21 4.87 -4.73
CA ALA A 35 -3.03 4.15 -5.24
C ALA A 35 -2.63 4.67 -6.64
N PRO A 36 -1.35 4.54 -7.04
CA PRO A 36 -0.23 3.94 -6.30
C PRO A 36 0.43 4.86 -5.26
N THR A 37 1.02 4.26 -4.21
CA THR A 37 2.05 4.95 -3.39
C THR A 37 3.35 4.96 -4.17
N VAL A 38 3.86 6.14 -4.49
CA VAL A 38 5.07 6.35 -5.31
C VAL A 38 6.20 6.99 -4.51
N ALA A 39 6.16 6.82 -3.19
CA ALA A 39 7.25 7.18 -2.30
C ALA A 39 8.54 6.46 -2.71
N VAL A 40 9.66 7.14 -2.56
CA VAL A 40 11.01 6.55 -2.69
C VAL A 40 11.62 6.57 -1.30
N ALA A 41 11.43 5.49 -0.54
CA ALA A 41 11.94 5.36 0.82
C ALA A 41 13.47 5.29 0.84
N GLN A 42 14.11 6.23 1.52
CA GLN A 42 15.58 6.33 1.66
C GLN A 42 16.08 5.85 3.04
N ASP A 43 15.18 5.71 4.02
CA ASP A 43 15.50 5.28 5.36
C ASP A 43 14.53 4.17 5.83
N PRO A 44 14.99 2.91 5.99
CA PRO A 44 14.12 1.79 6.32
C PRO A 44 13.56 1.85 7.74
N ARG A 45 13.96 2.83 8.55
CA ARG A 45 13.35 3.12 9.85
C ARG A 45 11.94 3.69 9.74
N TRP A 46 11.57 4.20 8.57
CA TRP A 46 10.24 4.74 8.32
C TRP A 46 9.19 3.64 8.32
N GLY A 47 8.14 3.83 9.13
CA GLY A 47 7.05 2.87 9.32
C GLY A 47 6.18 2.62 8.08
N ARG A 48 6.44 3.33 6.98
CA ARG A 48 5.78 3.12 5.68
C ARG A 48 6.73 2.65 4.58
N THR A 49 7.95 2.23 4.93
CA THR A 49 8.95 1.72 3.96
C THR A 49 8.37 0.62 3.07
N TYR A 50 7.51 -0.26 3.61
CA TYR A 50 6.89 -1.34 2.83
C TYR A 50 5.90 -0.85 1.76
N GLU A 51 5.43 0.40 1.85
CA GLU A 51 4.59 1.06 0.84
C GLU A 51 5.42 1.67 -0.31
N SER A 52 6.75 1.74 -0.18
CA SER A 52 7.67 2.10 -1.27
C SER A 52 8.01 0.85 -2.11
N TYR A 53 8.07 0.99 -3.44
CA TYR A 53 8.49 -0.12 -4.30
C TYR A 53 10.01 -0.34 -4.26
N ALA A 54 10.78 0.74 -4.22
CA ALA A 54 12.23 0.70 -4.24
C ALA A 54 12.83 2.04 -3.76
N GLN A 55 14.13 2.02 -3.43
CA GLN A 55 14.94 3.24 -3.27
C GLN A 55 15.40 3.83 -4.61
N ASP A 56 15.17 3.11 -5.72
CA ASP A 56 15.51 3.51 -7.08
C ASP A 56 14.34 4.26 -7.72
N PRO A 57 14.47 5.58 -7.98
CA PRO A 57 13.38 6.39 -8.51
C PRO A 57 12.97 6.01 -9.94
N ASP A 58 13.87 5.46 -10.76
CA ASP A 58 13.56 5.08 -12.15
C ASP A 58 12.62 3.88 -12.19
N LEU A 59 12.85 2.90 -11.31
CA LEU A 59 11.93 1.78 -11.15
C LEU A 59 10.57 2.25 -10.63
N VAL A 60 10.55 3.16 -9.65
CA VAL A 60 9.30 3.72 -9.12
C VAL A 60 8.53 4.47 -10.20
N LYS A 61 9.21 5.20 -11.09
CA LYS A 61 8.61 5.84 -12.28
C LYS A 61 7.94 4.82 -13.20
N ALA A 62 8.66 3.77 -13.58
CA ALA A 62 8.14 2.74 -14.49
C ALA A 62 6.92 2.01 -13.90
N ILE A 63 6.99 1.64 -12.62
CA ILE A 63 5.88 0.99 -11.91
C ILE A 63 4.68 1.94 -11.79
N ALA A 64 4.90 3.21 -11.45
CA ALA A 64 3.82 4.19 -11.31
C ALA A 64 3.02 4.35 -12.61
N SER A 65 3.72 4.42 -13.74
CA SER A 65 3.09 4.49 -15.07
C SER A 65 2.22 3.26 -15.34
N ALA A 66 2.77 2.06 -15.19
CA ALA A 66 2.04 0.80 -15.42
C ALA A 66 0.85 0.61 -14.47
N PHE A 67 1.01 0.97 -13.19
CA PHE A 67 -0.05 0.83 -12.20
C PHE A 67 -1.23 1.79 -12.48
N VAL A 68 -0.93 3.04 -12.86
CA VAL A 68 -1.97 4.00 -13.23
C VAL A 68 -2.72 3.56 -14.49
N SER A 69 -2.00 3.08 -15.52
CA SER A 69 -2.61 2.50 -16.72
C SER A 69 -3.52 1.31 -16.39
N GLY A 70 -3.08 0.37 -15.54
CA GLY A 70 -3.92 -0.77 -15.16
C GLY A 70 -5.18 -0.37 -14.39
N LEU A 71 -5.09 0.67 -13.54
CA LEU A 71 -6.26 1.19 -12.82
C LEU A 71 -7.26 1.90 -13.74
N GLN A 72 -6.77 2.74 -14.65
CA GLN A 72 -7.59 3.73 -15.37
C GLN A 72 -7.86 3.39 -16.84
N GLY A 73 -7.13 2.44 -17.42
CA GLY A 73 -6.98 2.29 -18.86
C GLY A 73 -5.90 3.20 -19.44
N ASP A 74 -5.49 2.96 -20.69
CA ASP A 74 -4.46 3.72 -21.39
C ASP A 74 -5.03 4.95 -22.12
N HIS A 75 -6.36 4.99 -22.30
CA HIS A 75 -7.02 6.03 -23.07
C HIS A 75 -8.08 6.78 -22.24
N PRO A 76 -8.25 8.11 -22.41
CA PRO A 76 -9.17 8.90 -21.58
C PRO A 76 -10.63 8.43 -21.55
N GLY A 77 -11.08 7.69 -22.57
CA GLY A 77 -12.43 7.12 -22.63
C GLY A 77 -12.60 5.82 -21.84
N GLU A 78 -11.51 5.10 -21.58
CA GLU A 78 -11.53 3.80 -20.90
C GLU A 78 -11.84 3.94 -19.42
N LEU A 79 -11.45 5.05 -18.78
CA LEU A 79 -11.78 5.30 -17.36
C LEU A 79 -13.29 5.25 -17.06
N LYS A 80 -14.15 5.45 -18.08
CA LYS A 80 -15.61 5.33 -17.96
C LYS A 80 -16.08 3.88 -17.85
N ALA A 81 -15.25 2.92 -18.27
CA ALA A 81 -15.58 1.50 -18.20
C ALA A 81 -15.77 1.08 -16.73
N ARG A 82 -16.50 -0.02 -16.55
CA ARG A 82 -16.96 -0.43 -15.22
C ARG A 82 -15.83 -1.01 -14.39
N GLU A 83 -14.86 -1.63 -15.04
CA GLU A 83 -13.69 -2.30 -14.50
C GLU A 83 -12.58 -1.33 -14.07
N HIS A 84 -12.59 -0.08 -14.56
CA HIS A 84 -11.58 0.93 -14.24
C HIS A 84 -12.00 1.84 -13.09
N VAL A 85 -11.02 2.39 -12.38
CA VAL A 85 -11.19 3.27 -11.23
C VAL A 85 -10.22 4.45 -11.28
N ILE A 86 -10.61 5.58 -10.70
CA ILE A 86 -9.78 6.79 -10.59
C ILE A 86 -8.57 6.47 -9.70
N ALA A 87 -7.36 6.74 -10.20
CA ALA A 87 -6.11 6.56 -9.45
C ALA A 87 -5.71 7.83 -8.69
N THR A 88 -4.97 7.65 -7.59
CA THR A 88 -4.31 8.72 -6.82
C THR A 88 -2.84 8.40 -6.63
N ALA A 89 -1.96 9.14 -7.30
CA ALA A 89 -0.54 9.09 -6.99
C ALA A 89 -0.30 9.75 -5.62
N LYS A 90 0.39 9.08 -4.71
CA LYS A 90 0.62 9.57 -3.33
C LYS A 90 2.02 9.26 -2.77
N HIS A 91 2.58 10.08 -1.88
CA HIS A 91 2.11 11.39 -1.39
C HIS A 91 3.07 12.48 -1.86
N PHE A 92 2.55 13.56 -2.46
CA PHE A 92 3.32 14.60 -3.14
C PHE A 92 3.80 15.65 -2.14
N LEU A 93 5.11 15.88 -1.94
CA LEU A 93 6.19 14.96 -2.29
C LEU A 93 7.25 14.86 -1.20
N GLY A 94 8.03 13.78 -1.25
CA GLY A 94 9.19 13.55 -0.39
C GLY A 94 8.90 12.79 0.91
N ASP A 95 7.72 12.18 1.04
CA ASP A 95 7.33 11.39 2.22
C ASP A 95 8.36 10.32 2.60
N GLY A 96 8.97 9.64 1.62
CA GLY A 96 10.04 8.65 1.84
C GLY A 96 11.44 9.21 2.16
N GLY A 97 11.61 10.55 2.17
CA GLY A 97 12.90 11.23 2.36
C GLY A 97 13.03 11.98 3.68
N THR A 98 12.18 11.70 4.67
CA THR A 98 12.22 12.40 5.95
C THR A 98 13.49 12.08 6.73
N ASN A 99 14.06 13.11 7.37
CA ASN A 99 15.29 12.96 8.13
C ASN A 99 15.11 11.96 9.29
N GLY A 100 15.92 10.91 9.28
CA GLY A 100 15.88 9.83 10.28
C GLY A 100 14.72 8.84 10.09
N GLY A 101 14.02 8.87 8.96
CA GLY A 101 12.88 7.99 8.68
C GLY A 101 11.67 8.25 9.59
N VAL A 102 11.50 9.48 10.06
CA VAL A 102 10.36 9.85 10.92
C VAL A 102 9.13 10.10 10.06
N ASP A 103 8.04 9.38 10.32
CA ASP A 103 6.76 9.57 9.65
C ASP A 103 6.27 11.01 9.80
N GLN A 104 5.77 11.59 8.70
CA GLN A 104 5.34 12.99 8.62
C GLN A 104 6.41 14.04 8.99
N GLY A 105 7.67 13.61 9.05
CA GLY A 105 8.84 14.40 9.45
C GLY A 105 9.25 15.47 8.44
N ASN A 106 10.51 15.89 8.51
CA ASN A 106 11.06 16.95 7.67
C ASN A 106 12.07 16.42 6.66
N VAL A 107 11.89 16.74 5.39
CA VAL A 107 12.83 16.47 4.31
C VAL A 107 13.82 17.63 4.23
N LEU A 108 15.12 17.33 4.29
CA LEU A 108 16.20 18.31 4.34
C LEU A 108 16.95 18.48 3.01
N LEU A 109 16.50 17.80 1.96
CA LEU A 109 17.09 17.88 0.63
C LEU A 109 16.96 19.29 0.04
N ASP A 110 17.92 19.66 -0.80
CA ASP A 110 17.72 20.77 -1.74
C ASP A 110 16.67 20.39 -2.81
N GLU A 111 16.27 21.37 -3.60
CA GLU A 111 15.20 21.20 -4.57
C GLU A 111 15.56 20.21 -5.69
N GLN A 112 16.80 20.27 -6.17
CA GLN A 112 17.25 19.37 -7.23
C GLN A 112 17.21 17.92 -6.75
N ALA A 113 17.80 17.63 -5.58
CA ALA A 113 17.78 16.30 -4.99
C ALA A 113 16.34 15.84 -4.66
N LEU A 114 15.47 16.75 -4.18
CA LEU A 114 14.07 16.43 -3.94
C LEU A 114 13.37 15.93 -5.22
N PHE A 115 13.57 16.61 -6.36
CA PHE A 115 12.92 16.21 -7.61
C PHE A 115 13.57 15.01 -8.28
N GLU A 116 14.90 14.93 -8.29
CA GLU A 116 15.62 13.78 -8.84
C GLU A 116 15.24 12.48 -8.10
N GLN A 117 15.07 12.54 -6.77
CA GLN A 117 14.81 11.34 -5.97
C GLN A 117 13.32 11.08 -5.74
N HIS A 118 12.49 12.09 -5.51
CA HIS A 118 11.12 11.90 -5.01
C HIS A 118 10.01 12.33 -5.96
N ALA A 119 10.32 12.93 -7.12
CA ALA A 119 9.30 13.31 -8.10
C ALA A 119 9.09 12.27 -9.22
N GLN A 120 10.05 11.36 -9.45
CA GLN A 120 10.01 10.49 -10.65
C GLN A 120 8.78 9.58 -10.72
N GLY A 121 8.33 9.06 -9.58
CA GLY A 121 7.07 8.31 -9.49
C GLY A 121 5.85 9.14 -9.90
N PHE A 122 5.81 10.43 -9.56
CA PHE A 122 4.75 11.34 -10.03
C PHE A 122 4.87 11.63 -11.51
N ILE A 123 6.08 11.77 -12.07
CA ILE A 123 6.26 11.92 -13.51
C ILE A 123 5.63 10.73 -14.26
N GLY A 124 5.96 9.49 -13.86
CA GLY A 124 5.39 8.29 -14.47
C GLY A 124 3.86 8.20 -14.32
N ALA A 125 3.34 8.52 -13.13
CA ALA A 125 1.90 8.53 -12.88
C ALA A 125 1.15 9.60 -13.71
N LEU A 126 1.71 10.80 -13.84
CA LEU A 126 1.11 11.90 -14.59
C LEU A 126 1.20 11.66 -16.11
N GLU A 127 2.30 11.10 -16.60
CA GLU A 127 2.45 10.64 -18.00
C GLU A 127 1.39 9.60 -18.37
N ALA A 128 1.04 8.70 -17.43
CA ALA A 128 -0.05 7.73 -17.57
C ALA A 128 -1.47 8.32 -17.31
N GLY A 129 -1.56 9.62 -17.04
CA GLY A 129 -2.85 10.31 -16.90
C GLY A 129 -3.54 10.12 -15.54
N ALA A 130 -2.80 9.93 -14.44
CA ALA A 130 -3.36 9.87 -13.10
C ALA A 130 -4.32 11.04 -12.85
N GLN A 131 -5.53 10.74 -12.38
CA GLN A 131 -6.58 11.74 -12.23
C GLN A 131 -6.47 12.56 -10.95
N THR A 132 -5.81 12.04 -9.92
CA THR A 132 -5.68 12.72 -8.63
C THR A 132 -4.27 12.56 -8.06
N VAL A 133 -3.85 13.54 -7.27
CA VAL A 133 -2.59 13.52 -6.51
C VAL A 133 -2.91 13.82 -5.06
N MET A 134 -2.37 13.03 -4.13
CA MET A 134 -2.52 13.31 -2.69
C MET A 134 -1.33 14.11 -2.19
N ALA A 135 -1.58 15.24 -1.53
CA ALA A 135 -0.52 16.01 -0.88
C ALA A 135 0.05 15.25 0.33
N SER A 136 1.32 15.46 0.66
CA SER A 136 1.99 14.76 1.76
C SER A 136 1.91 15.48 3.10
N PHE A 137 1.87 14.73 4.20
CA PHE A 137 2.01 15.22 5.57
C PHE A 137 3.38 15.85 5.86
N ASN A 138 4.45 15.41 5.20
CA ASN A 138 5.81 15.83 5.55
C ASN A 138 6.01 17.34 5.35
N SER A 139 7.07 17.83 5.99
CA SER A 139 7.63 19.15 5.68
C SER A 139 8.78 19.01 4.69
N TRP A 140 9.03 20.06 3.90
CA TRP A 140 10.26 20.23 3.13
C TRP A 140 10.94 21.52 3.60
N GLN A 141 12.18 21.40 4.07
CA GLN A 141 12.94 22.49 4.68
C GLN A 141 12.15 23.27 5.76
N GLY A 142 11.40 22.53 6.58
CA GLY A 142 10.63 23.07 7.70
C GLY A 142 9.22 23.56 7.36
N ASN A 143 8.82 23.57 6.07
CA ASN A 143 7.50 24.01 5.64
C ASN A 143 6.62 22.82 5.25
N LYS A 144 5.41 22.73 5.81
CA LYS A 144 4.46 21.65 5.50
C LYS A 144 4.06 21.67 4.03
N VAL A 145 4.16 20.52 3.36
CA VAL A 145 3.87 20.41 1.92
C VAL A 145 2.40 20.73 1.61
N HIS A 146 1.47 20.36 2.50
CA HIS A 146 0.05 20.71 2.39
C HIS A 146 -0.25 22.22 2.26
N GLY A 147 0.66 23.09 2.70
CA GLY A 147 0.56 24.55 2.57
C GLY A 147 1.52 25.16 1.56
N SER A 148 2.25 24.33 0.80
CA SER A 148 3.24 24.81 -0.15
C SER A 148 2.60 25.15 -1.49
N ARG A 149 2.30 26.45 -1.68
CA ARG A 149 1.86 26.96 -2.99
C ARG A 149 2.87 26.65 -4.09
N TYR A 150 4.16 26.74 -3.75
CA TYR A 150 5.24 26.43 -4.68
C TYR A 150 5.11 25.00 -5.24
N LEU A 151 5.03 24.00 -4.35
CA LEU A 151 4.97 22.61 -4.78
C LEU A 151 3.61 22.25 -5.41
N LEU A 152 2.50 22.59 -4.75
CA LEU A 152 1.17 22.13 -5.16
C LEU A 152 0.58 22.91 -6.33
N THR A 153 0.94 24.19 -6.48
CA THR A 153 0.43 25.04 -7.57
C THR A 153 1.50 25.31 -8.61
N ASP A 154 2.63 25.92 -8.24
CA ASP A 154 3.60 26.39 -9.24
C ASP A 154 4.32 25.21 -9.93
N VAL A 155 4.68 24.16 -9.19
CA VAL A 155 5.33 22.95 -9.72
C VAL A 155 4.30 21.96 -10.27
N LEU A 156 3.41 21.41 -9.42
CA LEU A 156 2.52 20.33 -9.84
C LEU A 156 1.50 20.77 -10.91
N LYS A 157 0.74 21.84 -10.64
CA LYS A 157 -0.29 22.33 -11.58
C LYS A 157 0.30 23.17 -12.72
N GLY A 158 1.35 23.95 -12.41
CA GLY A 158 2.05 24.82 -13.34
C GLY A 158 3.07 24.06 -14.18
N ALA A 159 4.26 23.81 -13.66
CA ALA A 159 5.36 23.22 -14.43
C ALA A 159 5.03 21.82 -15.00
N LEU A 160 4.41 20.94 -14.21
CA LEU A 160 4.03 19.59 -14.62
C LEU A 160 2.67 19.52 -15.33
N GLN A 161 1.97 20.67 -15.46
CA GLN A 161 0.69 20.79 -16.16
C GLN A 161 -0.37 19.80 -15.66
N PHE A 162 -0.33 19.39 -14.37
CA PHE A 162 -1.33 18.48 -13.82
C PHE A 162 -2.72 19.10 -13.90
N ASP A 163 -3.64 18.43 -14.61
CA ASP A 163 -4.99 18.93 -14.87
C ASP A 163 -6.10 18.21 -14.09
N GLY A 164 -5.74 17.21 -13.28
CA GLY A 164 -6.60 16.56 -12.30
C GLY A 164 -6.80 17.43 -11.05
N PHE A 165 -7.17 16.81 -9.93
CA PHE A 165 -7.32 17.52 -8.65
C PHE A 165 -6.39 16.99 -7.55
N VAL A 166 -5.97 17.90 -6.68
CA VAL A 166 -5.16 17.60 -5.50
C VAL A 166 -6.08 17.32 -4.31
N ILE A 167 -5.95 16.15 -3.70
CA ILE A 167 -6.60 15.82 -2.43
C ILE A 167 -5.61 15.97 -1.27
N GLY A 168 -6.07 16.50 -0.14
CA GLY A 168 -5.32 16.45 1.11
C GLY A 168 -5.40 15.09 1.78
N ASP A 169 -4.36 14.70 2.51
CA ASP A 169 -4.36 13.49 3.34
C ASP A 169 -5.20 13.70 4.62
N TRP A 170 -5.43 12.63 5.39
CA TRP A 170 -6.35 12.56 6.52
C TRP A 170 -6.11 13.68 7.56
N ASN A 171 -6.96 14.71 7.57
CA ASN A 171 -6.82 15.87 8.44
C ASN A 171 -5.46 16.61 8.36
N ALA A 172 -4.68 16.39 7.31
CA ALA A 172 -3.33 16.95 7.19
C ALA A 172 -3.31 18.48 7.11
N HIS A 173 -4.40 19.10 6.62
CA HIS A 173 -4.60 20.54 6.68
C HIS A 173 -4.59 21.09 8.10
N GLY A 174 -4.99 20.30 9.10
CA GLY A 174 -4.98 20.69 10.51
C GLY A 174 -3.58 20.87 11.10
N GLN A 175 -2.53 20.34 10.46
CA GLN A 175 -1.14 20.47 10.92
C GLN A 175 -0.45 21.76 10.45
N LEU A 176 -1.13 22.56 9.62
CA LEU A 176 -0.60 23.83 9.13
C LEU A 176 -0.66 24.90 10.23
N PRO A 177 0.37 25.77 10.37
CA PRO A 177 0.33 26.88 11.30
C PRO A 177 -0.92 27.76 11.08
N GLY A 178 -1.69 27.98 12.15
CA GLY A 178 -2.93 28.77 12.11
C GLY A 178 -4.15 28.03 11.56
N CYS A 179 -4.03 26.75 11.18
CA CYS A 179 -5.15 25.91 10.76
C CYS A 179 -5.63 24.99 11.90
N SER A 180 -6.79 24.37 11.66
CA SER A 180 -7.33 23.26 12.46
C SER A 180 -8.08 22.31 11.52
N ASN A 181 -8.50 21.14 12.04
CA ASN A 181 -9.33 20.21 11.26
C ASN A 181 -10.63 20.85 10.73
N LYS A 182 -11.09 21.93 11.39
CA LYS A 182 -12.32 22.66 11.07
C LYS A 182 -12.12 23.87 10.16
N SER A 183 -10.89 24.30 9.90
CA SER A 183 -10.64 25.55 9.15
C SER A 183 -9.20 25.62 8.67
N CYS A 184 -9.00 25.73 7.35
CA CYS A 184 -7.65 25.94 6.82
C CYS A 184 -7.66 26.62 5.44
N PRO A 185 -7.72 27.96 5.38
CA PRO A 185 -7.66 28.69 4.10
C PRO A 185 -6.27 28.56 3.46
N ALA A 186 -5.21 28.36 4.25
CA ALA A 186 -3.84 28.20 3.76
C ALA A 186 -3.69 26.98 2.83
N ALA A 187 -4.27 25.83 3.17
CA ALA A 187 -4.22 24.63 2.33
C ALA A 187 -4.95 24.83 0.98
N ILE A 188 -6.14 25.45 1.03
CA ILE A 188 -6.93 25.73 -0.18
C ILE A 188 -6.18 26.71 -1.08
N ASN A 189 -5.63 27.79 -0.51
CA ASN A 189 -4.86 28.80 -1.25
C ASN A 189 -3.52 28.25 -1.78
N ALA A 190 -2.93 27.26 -1.12
CA ALA A 190 -1.74 26.56 -1.62
C ALA A 190 -2.03 25.70 -2.85
N GLY A 191 -3.30 25.30 -3.05
CA GLY A 191 -3.73 24.56 -4.24
C GLY A 191 -4.32 23.18 -3.94
N VAL A 192 -4.64 22.84 -2.69
CA VAL A 192 -5.45 21.64 -2.42
C VAL A 192 -6.88 21.88 -2.90
N ASP A 193 -7.41 20.95 -3.68
CA ASP A 193 -8.74 21.07 -4.31
C ASP A 193 -9.83 20.39 -3.48
N MET A 194 -9.51 19.24 -2.88
CA MET A 194 -10.40 18.49 -2.01
C MET A 194 -9.72 18.24 -0.65
N ILE A 195 -10.36 18.68 0.43
CA ILE A 195 -9.83 18.52 1.79
C ILE A 195 -10.44 17.25 2.40
N MET A 196 -9.61 16.31 2.82
CA MET A 196 -10.06 15.11 3.52
C MET A 196 -10.35 15.43 4.99
N VAL A 197 -11.60 15.79 5.27
CA VAL A 197 -12.11 16.08 6.62
C VAL A 197 -13.11 15.00 7.01
N PRO A 198 -12.67 13.87 7.59
CA PRO A 198 -13.55 12.73 7.84
C PRO A 198 -14.59 13.00 8.94
N GLU A 199 -14.28 13.87 9.91
CA GLU A 199 -15.10 14.06 11.11
C GLU A 199 -15.72 15.46 11.20
N ASP A 200 -14.91 16.52 11.08
CA ASP A 200 -15.30 17.91 11.29
C ASP A 200 -15.86 18.60 10.02
N TRP A 201 -16.33 17.84 9.03
CA TRP A 201 -16.65 18.34 7.68
C TRP A 201 -17.72 19.46 7.68
N GLU A 202 -18.75 19.37 8.52
CA GLU A 202 -19.79 20.41 8.60
C GLU A 202 -19.22 21.78 8.97
N LYS A 203 -18.36 21.81 10.00
CA LYS A 203 -17.69 23.02 10.46
C LYS A 203 -16.70 23.52 9.41
N PHE A 204 -15.99 22.60 8.76
CA PHE A 204 -15.08 22.94 7.68
C PHE A 204 -15.78 23.64 6.52
N ILE A 205 -16.95 23.14 6.09
CA ILE A 205 -17.77 23.78 5.06
C ILE A 205 -18.21 25.19 5.51
N GLY A 206 -18.77 25.32 6.71
CA GLY A 206 -19.24 26.62 7.22
C GLY A 206 -18.12 27.66 7.30
N ASN A 207 -16.95 27.26 7.81
CA ASN A 207 -15.79 28.14 7.90
C ASN A 207 -15.22 28.51 6.52
N THR A 208 -15.16 27.56 5.59
CA THR A 208 -14.69 27.82 4.22
C THR A 208 -15.61 28.82 3.51
N ILE A 209 -16.93 28.71 3.67
CA ILE A 209 -17.89 29.68 3.12
C ILE A 209 -17.65 31.08 3.70
N ALA A 210 -17.43 31.19 5.01
CA ALA A 210 -17.12 32.47 5.64
C ALA A 210 -15.82 33.08 5.08
N GLN A 211 -14.79 32.25 4.90
CA GLN A 211 -13.48 32.64 4.36
C GLN A 211 -13.52 33.05 2.89
N VAL A 212 -14.44 32.51 2.10
CA VAL A 212 -14.68 33.01 0.74
C VAL A 212 -15.37 34.38 0.78
N ARG A 213 -16.36 34.54 1.67
CA ARG A 213 -17.12 35.80 1.81
C ARG A 213 -16.27 36.96 2.34
N ASP A 214 -15.34 36.69 3.24
CA ASP A 214 -14.44 37.71 3.81
C ASP A 214 -13.19 37.97 2.97
N GLY A 215 -12.98 37.20 1.88
CA GLY A 215 -11.87 37.36 0.95
C GLY A 215 -10.59 36.61 1.35
N SER A 216 -10.57 35.88 2.46
CA SER A 216 -9.45 35.01 2.86
C SER A 216 -9.15 33.91 1.83
N ILE A 217 -10.17 33.46 1.08
CA ILE A 217 -10.05 32.57 -0.07
C ILE A 217 -10.70 33.25 -1.26
N ALA A 218 -9.93 33.48 -2.33
CA ALA A 218 -10.48 34.04 -3.56
C ALA A 218 -11.49 33.07 -4.20
N GLU A 219 -12.64 33.58 -4.67
CA GLU A 219 -13.66 32.76 -5.34
C GLU A 219 -13.08 32.03 -6.56
N GLN A 220 -12.12 32.65 -7.27
CA GLN A 220 -11.41 32.03 -8.40
C GLN A 220 -10.64 30.76 -8.01
N ARG A 221 -10.16 30.65 -6.76
CA ARG A 221 -9.48 29.44 -6.24
C ARG A 221 -10.48 28.30 -6.02
N ILE A 222 -11.68 28.62 -5.52
CA ILE A 222 -12.78 27.64 -5.38
C ILE A 222 -13.23 27.16 -6.75
N ASP A 223 -13.38 28.09 -7.69
CA ASP A 223 -13.70 27.84 -9.09
C ASP A 223 -12.70 26.88 -9.76
N ASP A 224 -11.38 27.07 -9.59
CA ASP A 224 -10.37 26.14 -10.09
C ASP A 224 -10.50 24.75 -9.44
N ALA A 225 -10.65 24.69 -8.12
CA ALA A 225 -10.81 23.43 -7.39
C ALA A 225 -12.04 22.64 -7.86
N VAL A 226 -13.19 23.31 -7.97
CA VAL A 226 -14.43 22.70 -8.45
C VAL A 226 -14.31 22.26 -9.91
N ARG A 227 -13.70 23.07 -10.79
CA ARG A 227 -13.47 22.68 -12.20
C ARG A 227 -12.65 21.40 -12.30
N ARG A 228 -11.58 21.25 -11.50
CA ARG A 228 -10.73 20.06 -11.47
C ARG A 228 -11.48 18.83 -10.94
N ILE A 229 -12.23 18.98 -9.85
CA ILE A 229 -13.05 17.89 -9.30
C ILE A 229 -14.10 17.45 -10.31
N LEU A 230 -14.85 18.38 -10.91
CA LEU A 230 -15.88 18.05 -11.89
C LEU A 230 -15.28 17.44 -13.16
N ARG A 231 -14.12 17.92 -13.63
CA ARG A 231 -13.40 17.33 -14.77
C ARG A 231 -13.11 15.85 -14.55
N VAL A 232 -12.55 15.50 -13.39
CA VAL A 232 -12.24 14.10 -13.05
C VAL A 232 -13.52 13.27 -12.96
N LYS A 233 -14.57 13.77 -12.30
CA LYS A 233 -15.88 13.08 -12.22
C LYS A 233 -16.50 12.85 -13.60
N MET A 234 -16.37 13.80 -14.53
CA MET A 234 -16.86 13.66 -15.91
C MET A 234 -16.03 12.67 -16.73
N ARG A 235 -14.69 12.70 -16.59
CA ARG A 235 -13.79 11.71 -17.22
C ARG A 235 -14.10 10.28 -16.77
N ALA A 236 -14.44 10.10 -15.50
CA ALA A 236 -14.86 8.81 -14.94
C ALA A 236 -16.33 8.42 -15.24
N GLY A 237 -17.05 9.19 -16.06
CA GLY A 237 -18.41 8.86 -16.47
C GLY A 237 -19.45 8.92 -15.34
N LEU A 238 -19.16 9.60 -14.22
CA LEU A 238 -20.09 9.65 -13.08
C LEU A 238 -21.40 10.39 -13.38
N PHE A 239 -21.42 11.17 -14.46
CA PHE A 239 -22.58 11.90 -14.97
C PHE A 239 -23.19 11.25 -16.22
N ASP A 240 -22.62 10.15 -16.73
CA ASP A 240 -23.15 9.49 -17.92
C ASP A 240 -24.52 8.87 -17.62
N VAL A 241 -25.46 9.01 -18.56
CA VAL A 241 -26.84 8.53 -18.41
C VAL A 241 -27.17 7.46 -19.46
N ASN A 242 -28.08 6.54 -19.12
CA ASN A 242 -28.64 5.60 -20.09
C ASN A 242 -29.72 6.25 -20.98
N ALA A 243 -30.34 5.48 -21.87
CA ALA A 243 -31.37 5.96 -22.78
C ALA A 243 -32.61 6.52 -22.06
N GLU A 244 -32.86 6.10 -20.82
CA GLU A 244 -33.94 6.58 -19.95
C GLU A 244 -33.54 7.78 -19.09
N GLY A 245 -32.33 8.33 -19.25
CA GLY A 245 -31.84 9.49 -18.50
C GLY A 245 -31.37 9.17 -17.07
N LYS A 246 -31.21 7.89 -16.70
CA LYS A 246 -30.72 7.46 -15.39
C LYS A 246 -29.20 7.40 -15.38
N LEU A 247 -28.58 7.93 -14.31
CA LEU A 247 -27.13 7.89 -14.11
C LEU A 247 -26.61 6.45 -14.09
N LEU A 248 -25.69 6.14 -15.00
CA LEU A 248 -25.02 4.84 -15.10
C LEU A 248 -24.28 4.50 -13.82
N ALA A 249 -23.61 5.49 -13.20
CA ALA A 249 -22.86 5.32 -11.95
C ALA A 249 -23.75 4.94 -10.74
N THR A 250 -25.06 5.18 -10.81
CA THR A 250 -26.01 4.84 -9.72
C THR A 250 -26.74 3.52 -9.97
N THR A 251 -26.48 2.87 -11.10
CA THR A 251 -27.12 1.59 -11.42
C THR A 251 -26.40 0.49 -10.65
N PRO A 252 -27.06 -0.17 -9.67
CA PRO A 252 -26.45 -1.28 -8.95
C PRO A 252 -26.03 -2.34 -9.95
N THR A 253 -24.78 -2.76 -9.89
CA THR A 253 -24.14 -3.63 -10.90
C THR A 253 -24.66 -5.07 -10.89
N GLY A 254 -25.67 -5.40 -10.08
CA GLY A 254 -26.11 -6.79 -9.87
C GLY A 254 -25.14 -7.61 -9.00
N ASN A 255 -24.04 -7.02 -8.54
CA ASN A 255 -23.06 -7.66 -7.69
C ASN A 255 -23.34 -7.31 -6.22
N SER A 256 -24.42 -7.87 -5.64
CA SER A 256 -24.53 -7.93 -4.18
C SER A 256 -23.59 -9.02 -3.67
N ILE A 257 -22.28 -8.71 -3.71
CA ILE A 257 -21.06 -9.49 -3.37
C ILE A 257 -21.34 -10.93 -2.90
N THR A 258 -20.85 -11.94 -3.62
CA THR A 258 -20.63 -13.28 -3.01
C THR A 258 -19.41 -13.95 -3.61
N ASN A 259 -18.31 -13.96 -2.86
CA ASN A 259 -17.01 -14.47 -3.25
C ASN A 259 -16.48 -15.52 -2.25
N ALA A 260 -15.22 -15.95 -2.44
CA ALA A 260 -14.73 -17.30 -2.09
C ALA A 260 -15.54 -18.41 -2.79
N GLU A 261 -15.93 -18.10 -4.05
CA GLU A 261 -16.33 -19.03 -5.12
C GLU A 261 -17.79 -19.48 -5.19
N GLY A 262 -18.76 -18.57 -4.94
CA GLY A 262 -20.20 -18.89 -5.12
C GLY A 262 -21.07 -17.99 -5.99
N SER A 263 -20.69 -16.75 -6.35
CA SER A 263 -21.54 -15.83 -7.15
C SER A 263 -20.77 -14.66 -7.80
N SER A 264 -21.49 -13.84 -8.57
CA SER A 264 -21.07 -12.73 -9.44
C SER A 264 -20.37 -11.59 -8.70
N SER A 265 -19.11 -11.78 -8.33
CA SER A 265 -18.22 -10.72 -7.84
C SER A 265 -16.81 -10.92 -8.37
N ALA A 266 -16.15 -9.82 -8.76
CA ALA A 266 -14.73 -9.84 -9.13
C ALA A 266 -13.81 -9.94 -7.90
N VAL A 267 -14.32 -9.74 -6.69
CA VAL A 267 -13.53 -9.73 -5.46
C VAL A 267 -13.02 -11.14 -5.12
N GLY A 268 -11.72 -11.33 -4.98
CA GLY A 268 -11.12 -12.57 -4.48
C GLY A 268 -11.34 -13.80 -5.37
N THR A 269 -11.38 -13.62 -6.69
CA THR A 269 -11.50 -14.72 -7.67
C THR A 269 -10.27 -15.62 -7.69
N ALA A 270 -10.41 -16.87 -8.14
CA ALA A 270 -9.28 -17.79 -8.31
C ALA A 270 -8.18 -17.22 -9.23
N ARG A 271 -8.57 -16.50 -10.30
CA ARG A 271 -7.62 -15.82 -11.20
C ARG A 271 -6.81 -14.75 -10.47
N HIS A 272 -7.45 -13.87 -9.71
CA HIS A 272 -6.74 -12.83 -8.97
C HIS A 272 -5.86 -13.43 -7.87
N ARG A 273 -6.29 -14.53 -7.24
CA ARG A 273 -5.49 -15.25 -6.25
C ARG A 273 -4.27 -15.93 -6.87
N GLU A 274 -4.37 -16.48 -8.08
CA GLU A 274 -3.19 -17.02 -8.77
C GLU A 274 -2.22 -15.91 -9.20
N LEU A 275 -2.74 -14.75 -9.64
CA LEU A 275 -1.91 -13.57 -9.90
C LEU A 275 -1.18 -13.12 -8.63
N ALA A 276 -1.88 -13.03 -7.50
CA ALA A 276 -1.26 -12.74 -6.20
C ALA A 276 -0.23 -13.80 -5.80
N ARG A 277 -0.49 -15.09 -6.07
CA ARG A 277 0.45 -16.18 -5.83
C ARG A 277 1.70 -16.08 -6.69
N GLN A 278 1.57 -15.68 -7.96
CA GLN A 278 2.70 -15.35 -8.83
C GLN A 278 3.52 -14.19 -8.26
N ALA A 279 2.86 -13.09 -7.88
CA ALA A 279 3.53 -11.95 -7.29
C ALA A 279 4.28 -12.28 -6.00
N VAL A 280 3.70 -13.15 -5.15
CA VAL A 280 4.40 -13.68 -3.97
C VAL A 280 5.67 -14.43 -4.40
N ARG A 281 5.58 -15.38 -5.34
CA ARG A 281 6.75 -16.16 -5.81
C ARG A 281 7.86 -15.27 -6.39
N GLU A 282 7.51 -14.30 -7.21
CA GLU A 282 8.48 -13.37 -7.84
C GLU A 282 9.03 -12.34 -6.85
N SER A 283 8.36 -12.08 -5.72
CA SER A 283 8.82 -11.11 -4.71
C SER A 283 9.89 -11.65 -3.76
N LEU A 284 10.07 -12.98 -3.69
CA LEU A 284 11.00 -13.59 -2.74
C LEU A 284 12.45 -13.38 -3.17
N VAL A 285 13.25 -12.78 -2.30
CA VAL A 285 14.69 -12.61 -2.51
C VAL A 285 15.46 -13.67 -1.72
N LEU A 286 16.08 -14.62 -2.42
CA LEU A 286 16.92 -15.64 -1.79
C LEU A 286 18.27 -15.06 -1.38
N LEU A 287 18.40 -14.72 -0.09
CA LEU A 287 19.62 -14.09 0.45
C LEU A 287 20.76 -15.07 0.71
N LYS A 288 20.45 -16.33 1.07
CA LYS A 288 21.43 -17.34 1.44
C LYS A 288 20.90 -18.73 1.08
N ASN A 289 21.74 -19.57 0.46
CA ASN A 289 21.44 -20.96 0.14
C ASN A 289 22.70 -21.82 0.22
N ASN A 290 23.23 -21.97 1.44
CA ASN A 290 24.42 -22.80 1.68
C ASN A 290 24.12 -24.27 1.33
N ASP A 291 25.13 -24.95 0.78
CA ASP A 291 25.06 -26.37 0.41
C ASP A 291 23.90 -26.71 -0.55
N SER A 292 23.36 -25.69 -1.24
CA SER A 292 22.19 -25.81 -2.11
C SER A 292 21.00 -26.47 -1.42
N LEU A 293 20.76 -26.14 -0.14
CA LEU A 293 19.66 -26.69 0.67
C LEU A 293 18.29 -26.52 -0.03
N LEU A 294 18.04 -25.36 -0.62
CA LEU A 294 16.85 -25.11 -1.42
C LEU A 294 17.07 -25.47 -2.91
N PRO A 295 16.08 -26.07 -3.59
CA PRO A 295 14.72 -26.38 -3.11
C PRO A 295 14.63 -27.66 -2.25
N LEU A 296 13.74 -27.64 -1.26
CA LEU A 296 13.46 -28.80 -0.40
C LEU A 296 12.69 -29.90 -1.14
N GLN A 297 12.92 -31.15 -0.74
CA GLN A 297 12.16 -32.29 -1.25
C GLN A 297 10.74 -32.30 -0.65
N PRO A 298 9.67 -32.42 -1.44
CA PRO A 298 8.30 -32.46 -0.91
C PRO A 298 8.01 -33.63 0.04
N ARG A 299 8.81 -34.69 0.00
CA ARG A 299 8.67 -35.87 0.88
C ARG A 299 9.41 -35.76 2.21
N ALA A 300 10.03 -34.61 2.49
CA ALA A 300 10.81 -34.41 3.69
C ALA A 300 9.95 -34.42 4.97
N ASP A 301 10.56 -34.82 6.07
CA ASP A 301 10.08 -34.54 7.42
C ASP A 301 10.44 -33.11 7.81
N VAL A 302 9.46 -32.21 7.74
CA VAL A 302 9.62 -30.77 7.91
C VAL A 302 9.14 -30.33 9.28
N LEU A 303 10.06 -29.74 10.04
CA LEU A 303 9.74 -29.04 11.29
C LEU A 303 9.44 -27.56 11.01
N VAL A 304 8.25 -27.06 11.35
CA VAL A 304 7.86 -25.65 11.15
C VAL A 304 7.80 -24.94 12.50
N ILE A 305 8.49 -23.79 12.59
CA ILE A 305 8.67 -23.05 13.84
C ILE A 305 8.34 -21.57 13.63
N GLY A 306 7.78 -20.94 14.66
CA GLY A 306 7.51 -19.51 14.71
C GLY A 306 6.04 -19.18 14.52
N GLU A 307 5.52 -18.26 15.35
CA GLU A 307 4.14 -17.78 15.29
C GLU A 307 3.73 -17.27 13.89
N ALA A 308 4.68 -16.65 13.18
CA ALA A 308 4.45 -16.10 11.84
C ALA A 308 4.09 -17.17 10.81
N ALA A 309 4.48 -18.43 11.02
CA ALA A 309 4.15 -19.53 10.09
C ALA A 309 2.64 -19.72 9.95
N ASN A 310 1.87 -19.50 11.02
CA ASN A 310 0.42 -19.66 11.04
C ASN A 310 -0.31 -18.33 11.30
N SER A 311 0.24 -17.20 10.85
CA SER A 311 -0.38 -15.88 11.01
C SER A 311 -0.58 -15.19 9.67
N ILE A 312 -1.82 -15.19 9.18
CA ILE A 312 -2.17 -14.53 7.91
C ILE A 312 -2.09 -13.01 8.07
N ALA A 313 -2.42 -12.48 9.25
CA ALA A 313 -2.23 -11.07 9.56
C ALA A 313 -0.76 -10.66 9.42
N GLN A 314 0.17 -11.45 9.98
CA GLN A 314 1.59 -11.12 9.95
C GLN A 314 2.19 -11.17 8.54
N GLN A 315 1.82 -12.16 7.71
CA GLN A 315 2.28 -12.18 6.31
C GLN A 315 1.62 -11.09 5.44
N SER A 316 0.47 -10.55 5.87
CA SER A 316 -0.24 -9.51 5.13
C SER A 316 0.25 -8.11 5.46
N GLY A 317 0.52 -7.81 6.74
CA GLY A 317 1.01 -6.50 7.19
C GLY A 317 -0.11 -5.49 7.49
N GLY A 318 0.27 -4.22 7.64
CA GLY A 318 -0.67 -3.11 7.80
C GLY A 318 -1.55 -2.89 6.57
N TRP A 319 -2.55 -2.01 6.66
CA TRP A 319 -3.50 -1.77 5.57
C TRP A 319 -4.26 -3.02 5.08
N THR A 320 -4.40 -4.04 5.93
CA THR A 320 -5.13 -5.26 5.59
C THR A 320 -6.27 -5.48 6.58
N LEU A 321 -7.51 -5.33 6.09
CA LEU A 321 -8.78 -5.31 6.84
C LEU A 321 -8.91 -4.16 7.85
N THR A 322 -7.98 -4.07 8.79
CA THR A 322 -7.82 -2.99 9.75
C THR A 322 -6.58 -2.15 9.44
N TRP A 323 -6.53 -0.94 9.97
CA TRP A 323 -5.46 0.02 9.68
C TRP A 323 -4.06 -0.52 10.03
N GLN A 324 -3.85 -0.94 11.28
CA GLN A 324 -2.57 -1.49 11.73
C GLN A 324 -2.37 -2.96 11.34
N GLY A 325 -3.45 -3.69 11.03
CA GLY A 325 -3.40 -5.09 10.59
C GLY A 325 -3.08 -6.11 11.69
N ASP A 326 -2.89 -5.67 12.94
CA ASP A 326 -2.35 -6.46 14.05
C ASP A 326 -3.39 -7.24 14.87
N ASN A 327 -4.68 -6.97 14.66
CA ASN A 327 -5.80 -7.55 15.43
C ASN A 327 -6.75 -8.42 14.59
N ASN A 328 -6.25 -8.98 13.48
CA ASN A 328 -7.05 -9.83 12.60
C ASN A 328 -6.73 -11.33 12.83
N PRO A 329 -7.66 -12.15 13.36
CA PRO A 329 -7.49 -13.61 13.36
C PRO A 329 -7.48 -14.18 11.93
N ASN A 330 -6.89 -15.37 11.73
CA ASN A 330 -6.87 -16.04 10.42
C ASN A 330 -8.27 -16.25 9.82
N SER A 331 -9.31 -16.36 10.64
CA SER A 331 -10.71 -16.48 10.20
C SER A 331 -11.20 -15.29 9.39
N ASP A 332 -10.56 -14.12 9.53
CA ASP A 332 -10.96 -12.90 8.83
C ASP A 332 -10.45 -12.86 7.38
N PHE A 333 -9.66 -13.86 6.97
CA PHE A 333 -9.05 -13.95 5.65
C PHE A 333 -9.62 -15.11 4.82
N PRO A 334 -10.90 -15.06 4.42
CA PRO A 334 -11.51 -16.14 3.65
C PRO A 334 -10.78 -16.36 2.31
N GLY A 335 -10.40 -17.62 2.07
CA GLY A 335 -9.68 -18.04 0.87
C GLY A 335 -8.17 -17.74 0.88
N ALA A 336 -7.63 -17.14 1.94
CA ALA A 336 -6.18 -17.04 2.12
C ALA A 336 -5.57 -18.36 2.60
N ARG A 337 -4.24 -18.44 2.60
CA ARG A 337 -3.45 -19.54 3.14
C ARG A 337 -2.33 -18.96 3.99
N SER A 338 -2.13 -19.52 5.18
CA SER A 338 -0.91 -19.25 5.94
C SER A 338 0.29 -19.94 5.27
N ILE A 339 1.51 -19.54 5.62
CA ILE A 339 2.73 -20.22 5.18
C ILE A 339 2.71 -21.70 5.61
N LEU A 340 2.27 -21.99 6.84
CA LEU A 340 2.13 -23.35 7.36
C LEU A 340 1.16 -24.18 6.52
N ASP A 341 -0.01 -23.63 6.19
CA ASP A 341 -0.99 -24.34 5.35
C ASP A 341 -0.42 -24.59 3.96
N GLY A 342 0.28 -23.62 3.37
CA GLY A 342 0.96 -23.79 2.08
C GLY A 342 2.04 -24.87 2.10
N ILE A 343 2.79 -25.01 3.19
CA ILE A 343 3.77 -26.10 3.38
C ILE A 343 3.05 -27.45 3.46
N ARG A 344 1.99 -27.56 4.27
CA ARG A 344 1.21 -28.80 4.41
C ARG A 344 0.61 -29.26 3.09
N GLU A 345 0.02 -28.33 2.33
CA GLU A 345 -0.58 -28.60 1.01
C GLU A 345 0.42 -29.20 0.00
N VAL A 346 1.72 -28.97 0.17
CA VAL A 346 2.77 -29.52 -0.69
C VAL A 346 3.37 -30.80 -0.11
N VAL A 347 3.66 -30.81 1.19
CA VAL A 347 4.45 -31.87 1.84
C VAL A 347 3.61 -33.11 2.14
N GLU A 348 2.43 -32.94 2.73
CA GLU A 348 1.62 -34.07 3.20
C GLU A 348 1.09 -34.94 2.04
N PRO A 349 0.58 -34.37 0.91
CA PRO A 349 0.18 -35.18 -0.24
C PRO A 349 1.34 -35.91 -0.93
N ALA A 350 2.57 -35.40 -0.81
CA ALA A 350 3.76 -36.05 -1.34
C ALA A 350 4.22 -37.24 -0.47
N GLY A 351 3.69 -37.38 0.74
CA GLY A 351 4.04 -38.41 1.73
C GLY A 351 5.09 -37.96 2.76
N GLY A 352 5.45 -36.67 2.78
CA GLY A 352 6.26 -36.10 3.84
C GLY A 352 5.42 -35.76 5.07
N ARG A 353 6.08 -35.35 6.16
CA ARG A 353 5.42 -35.02 7.44
C ARG A 353 5.72 -33.59 7.84
N VAL A 354 4.71 -32.88 8.34
CA VAL A 354 4.86 -31.53 8.87
C VAL A 354 4.54 -31.51 10.36
N VAL A 355 5.49 -31.11 11.19
CA VAL A 355 5.27 -30.86 12.62
C VAL A 355 5.41 -29.36 12.89
N TYR A 356 4.37 -28.75 13.44
CA TYR A 356 4.36 -27.32 13.77
C TYR A 356 4.44 -27.11 15.28
N THR A 357 5.36 -26.26 15.73
CA THR A 357 5.58 -26.05 17.17
C THR A 357 5.16 -24.68 17.69
N GLY A 358 4.73 -23.77 16.81
CA GLY A 358 4.53 -22.36 17.17
C GLY A 358 5.80 -21.73 17.74
N ASN A 359 5.65 -20.83 18.70
CA ASN A 359 6.74 -20.06 19.34
C ASN A 359 7.21 -20.64 20.68
N ALA A 360 6.83 -21.88 21.00
CA ALA A 360 6.65 -22.29 22.39
C ALA A 360 7.91 -22.74 23.16
N GLY A 361 9.11 -22.24 22.85
CA GLY A 361 10.32 -22.45 23.67
C GLY A 361 10.53 -23.90 24.16
N VAL A 362 10.44 -24.14 25.48
CA VAL A 362 10.56 -25.48 26.10
C VAL A 362 9.46 -26.44 25.63
N ALA A 363 8.23 -25.97 25.46
CA ALA A 363 7.14 -26.79 24.95
C ALA A 363 7.38 -27.16 23.47
N ALA A 364 7.96 -26.26 22.67
CA ALA A 364 8.40 -26.60 21.32
C ALA A 364 9.47 -27.70 21.34
N ALA A 365 10.45 -27.62 22.24
CA ALA A 365 11.48 -28.66 22.39
C ALA A 365 10.90 -30.04 22.76
N GLN A 366 9.88 -30.08 23.63
CA GLN A 366 9.18 -31.31 23.99
C GLN A 366 8.39 -31.90 22.82
N THR A 367 7.65 -31.05 22.08
CA THR A 367 6.94 -31.47 20.86
C THR A 367 7.91 -32.03 19.82
N ILE A 368 9.04 -31.36 19.59
CA ILE A 368 10.09 -31.83 18.66
C ILE A 368 10.59 -33.20 19.10
N ALA A 369 11.02 -33.35 20.35
CA ALA A 369 11.57 -34.62 20.85
C ALA A 369 10.56 -35.77 20.78
N ARG A 370 9.25 -35.48 20.93
CA ARG A 370 8.18 -36.48 20.87
C ARG A 370 7.77 -36.85 19.45
N GLU A 371 7.60 -35.86 18.59
CA GLU A 371 6.92 -36.03 17.29
C GLU A 371 7.90 -36.15 16.14
N MET A 372 9.01 -35.42 16.17
CA MET A 372 9.97 -35.36 15.07
C MET A 372 11.40 -35.11 15.63
N PRO A 373 12.00 -36.13 16.28
CA PRO A 373 13.30 -35.96 16.93
C PRO A 373 14.44 -35.71 15.93
N GLU A 374 14.32 -36.19 14.69
CA GLU A 374 15.30 -36.03 13.62
C GLU A 374 14.59 -35.55 12.35
N PRO A 375 14.18 -34.26 12.26
CA PRO A 375 13.62 -33.71 11.04
C PRO A 375 14.69 -33.65 9.94
N ASP A 376 14.28 -33.79 8.68
CA ASP A 376 15.18 -33.57 7.53
C ASP A 376 15.57 -32.08 7.42
N VAL A 377 14.66 -31.18 7.80
CA VAL A 377 14.84 -29.74 7.74
C VAL A 377 13.89 -29.03 8.71
N ALA A 378 14.30 -27.87 9.21
CA ALA A 378 13.43 -26.95 9.94
C ALA A 378 13.19 -25.66 9.14
N ILE A 379 11.93 -25.29 8.94
CA ILE A 379 11.53 -24.00 8.37
C ILE A 379 11.15 -23.08 9.53
N VAL A 380 11.98 -22.06 9.78
CA VAL A 380 11.72 -21.05 10.81
C VAL A 380 11.14 -19.79 10.17
N VAL A 381 9.87 -19.51 10.45
CA VAL A 381 9.18 -18.32 9.93
C VAL A 381 9.16 -17.26 11.00
N MET A 382 9.86 -16.15 10.76
CA MET A 382 9.95 -15.01 11.66
C MET A 382 9.89 -13.70 10.88
N GLY A 383 9.41 -12.65 11.54
CA GLY A 383 9.28 -11.33 10.92
C GLY A 383 8.68 -10.31 11.89
N GLU A 384 8.54 -9.09 11.39
CA GLU A 384 7.88 -8.01 12.13
C GLU A 384 6.39 -8.32 12.32
N ARG A 385 5.77 -7.73 13.35
CA ARG A 385 4.30 -7.72 13.46
C ARG A 385 3.73 -6.65 12.52
N PRO A 386 2.45 -6.74 12.11
CA PRO A 386 1.81 -5.71 11.31
C PRO A 386 1.90 -4.32 11.98
N TYR A 387 2.08 -3.29 11.15
CA TYR A 387 2.06 -1.88 11.53
C TYR A 387 1.73 -1.01 10.31
N ALA A 388 1.27 0.20 10.54
CA ALA A 388 1.10 1.23 9.53
C ALA A 388 1.49 2.62 10.07
N GLU A 389 2.06 3.46 9.20
CA GLU A 389 2.41 4.85 9.50
C GLU A 389 3.39 4.97 10.69
N GLY A 390 3.35 6.06 11.45
CA GLY A 390 4.28 6.30 12.56
C GLY A 390 4.29 5.25 13.68
N ILE A 391 3.32 4.34 13.77
CA ILE A 391 3.40 3.18 14.68
C ILE A 391 4.52 2.21 14.25
N GLY A 392 4.82 2.18 12.95
CA GLY A 392 5.90 1.39 12.38
C GLY A 392 7.29 1.98 12.54
N ASP A 393 7.41 3.27 12.86
CA ASP A 393 8.71 3.95 12.95
C ASP A 393 9.64 3.27 13.96
N LYS A 394 10.91 3.14 13.60
CA LYS A 394 11.95 2.51 14.43
C LYS A 394 13.11 3.46 14.71
N SER A 395 13.71 3.36 15.90
CA SER A 395 14.99 4.03 16.16
C SER A 395 16.16 3.38 15.41
N ASP A 396 16.07 2.06 15.17
CA ASP A 396 17.06 1.25 14.47
C ASP A 396 16.42 0.04 13.79
N VAL A 397 17.14 -0.59 12.86
CA VAL A 397 16.63 -1.70 12.04
C VAL A 397 17.02 -3.09 12.58
N THR A 398 17.47 -3.18 13.83
CA THR A 398 17.84 -4.45 14.43
C THR A 398 16.57 -5.28 14.62
N PHE A 399 16.54 -6.48 14.03
CA PHE A 399 15.39 -7.38 14.13
C PHE A 399 15.27 -7.98 15.54
N ARG A 400 14.59 -7.24 16.43
CA ARG A 400 14.47 -7.52 17.87
C ARG A 400 15.88 -7.63 18.53
N ASN A 401 15.97 -7.55 19.85
CA ASN A 401 17.27 -7.59 20.53
C ASN A 401 18.04 -8.91 20.26
N HIS A 402 19.36 -8.94 20.51
CA HIS A 402 20.22 -10.12 20.26
C HIS A 402 19.90 -11.40 21.09
N ARG A 403 18.75 -11.45 21.79
CA ARG A 403 18.30 -12.60 22.60
C ARG A 403 16.82 -12.90 22.34
N THR A 404 16.50 -13.19 21.09
CA THR A 404 15.15 -13.59 20.72
C THR A 404 14.97 -15.11 20.86
N PRO A 405 13.76 -15.58 21.26
CA PRO A 405 13.43 -17.01 21.23
C PRO A 405 13.69 -17.67 19.88
N GLU A 406 13.49 -16.94 18.78
CA GLU A 406 13.72 -17.42 17.42
C GLU A 406 15.22 -17.63 17.14
N LEU A 407 16.10 -16.68 17.50
CA LEU A 407 17.56 -16.83 17.35
C LEU A 407 18.10 -17.97 18.21
N GLU A 408 17.63 -18.09 19.46
CA GLU A 408 18.00 -19.22 20.32
C GLU A 408 17.56 -20.56 19.73
N THR A 409 16.38 -20.59 19.09
CA THR A 409 15.86 -21.81 18.45
C THR A 409 16.70 -22.19 17.24
N LEU A 410 17.05 -21.23 16.37
CA LEU A 410 17.98 -21.44 15.25
C LEU A 410 19.32 -21.99 15.73
N GLN A 411 19.92 -21.41 16.77
CA GLN A 411 21.18 -21.88 17.34
C GLN A 411 21.09 -23.30 17.88
N LYS A 412 19.98 -23.66 18.55
CA LYS A 412 19.75 -25.01 19.08
C LYS A 412 19.57 -26.05 17.97
N LEU A 413 18.89 -25.71 16.87
CA LEU A 413 18.74 -26.59 15.71
C LEU A 413 20.08 -26.80 15.01
N GLN A 414 20.83 -25.72 14.80
CA GLN A 414 22.15 -25.78 14.19
C GLN A 414 23.14 -26.61 15.02
N ALA A 415 23.12 -26.49 16.36
CA ALA A 415 23.94 -27.30 17.26
C ALA A 415 23.61 -28.80 17.19
N ARG A 416 22.41 -29.16 16.73
CA ARG A 416 21.96 -30.54 16.50
C ARG A 416 22.22 -31.02 15.07
N GLY A 417 22.80 -30.19 14.20
CA GLY A 417 23.04 -30.51 12.79
C GLY A 417 21.77 -30.52 11.93
N ILE A 418 20.66 -29.96 12.42
CA ILE A 418 19.40 -29.86 11.65
C ILE A 418 19.54 -28.68 10.67
N PRO A 419 19.37 -28.89 9.36
CA PRO A 419 19.34 -27.79 8.38
C PRO A 419 18.18 -26.81 8.67
N THR A 420 18.46 -25.50 8.56
CA THR A 420 17.51 -24.40 8.82
C THR A 420 17.50 -23.36 7.72
#